data_AF-Q92UB3-F1
#
_entry.id   AF-Q92UB3-F1
#
_cell.length_a   1.000
_cell.length_b   1.000
_cell.length_c   1.000
_cell.angle_alpha   90.00
_cell.angle_beta   90.00
_cell.angle_gamma   90.00
#
_symmetry.space_group_name_H-M   'P 1'
#
loop_
_entity.id
_entity.type
_entity.pdbx_description
1 polymer ?
#
loop_
_entity_poly.entity_id
_entity_poly.type
_entity_poly.pdbx_seq_one_letter_code
_entity_poly.pdbx_strand_id
1 'polypeptide(L)' 'MVGGRGNDVISGNSGSDLIYGGIGADRTYGGSGADRFVFKALGESAGSLFDSIFDFAPSSGDRIDLSAIDASTKFSGN' A
#
# COMPACT_ATOMS: atom_id res chain seq x y z
N MET A 1 -1.84 10.05 2.14
CA MET A 1 -0.51 9.99 2.79
C MET A 1 0.46 9.27 1.86
N VAL A 2 1.73 9.67 1.86
CA VAL A 2 2.78 9.12 0.99
C VAL A 2 4.07 8.95 1.79
N GLY A 3 4.68 7.77 1.79
CA GLY A 3 5.98 7.48 2.44
C GLY A 3 7.15 8.01 1.62
N GLY A 4 7.26 7.58 0.36
CA GLY A 4 8.25 8.10 -0.57
C GLY A 4 9.30 7.06 -0.95
N ARG A 5 10.57 7.29 -0.63
CA ARG A 5 11.68 6.35 -0.90
C ARG A 5 12.32 5.97 0.42
N GLY A 6 12.46 4.67 0.67
CA GLY A 6 13.01 4.13 1.91
C GLY A 6 12.00 3.23 2.61
N ASN A 7 12.36 2.72 3.78
CA ASN A 7 11.46 1.90 4.59
C ASN A 7 10.70 2.83 5.54
N ASP A 8 9.48 3.20 5.15
CA ASP A 8 8.69 4.20 5.86
C ASP A 8 7.72 3.56 6.86
N VAL A 9 7.32 4.35 7.86
CA VAL A 9 6.25 3.98 8.79
C VAL A 9 5.12 4.99 8.61
N ILE A 10 3.99 4.54 8.08
CA ILE A 10 2.86 5.40 7.70
C ILE A 10 1.65 5.02 8.55
N SER A 11 0.94 6.01 9.10
CA SER A 11 -0.27 5.81 9.91
C SER A 11 -1.40 6.73 9.47
N GLY A 12 -2.50 6.17 8.96
CA GLY A 12 -3.70 6.88 8.50
C GLY A 12 -4.46 7.60 9.63
N ASN A 13 -4.48 6.98 10.82
CA ASN A 13 -5.25 7.42 11.98
C ASN A 13 -6.76 7.23 11.76
N SER A 14 -7.62 8.12 12.26
CA SER A 14 -9.07 7.98 12.10
C SER A 14 -9.54 8.67 10.82
N GLY A 15 -10.28 7.97 9.97
CA GLY A 15 -10.79 8.50 8.73
C GLY A 15 -10.84 7.45 7.63
N SER A 16 -11.22 7.87 6.43
CA SER A 16 -11.00 7.08 5.22
C SER A 16 -9.76 7.61 4.54
N ASP A 17 -8.64 6.94 4.73
CA ASP A 17 -7.35 7.42 4.26
C ASP A 17 -6.90 6.74 2.96
N LEU A 18 -6.19 7.51 2.13
CA LEU A 18 -5.48 6.99 0.96
C LEU A 18 -4.00 6.87 1.36
N ILE A 19 -3.52 5.66 1.54
CA ILE A 19 -2.17 5.34 2.01
C ILE A 19 -1.37 4.80 0.83
N TYR A 20 -0.21 5.39 0.57
CA TYR A 20 0.72 4.97 -0.47
C TYR A 20 2.12 4.87 0.15
N GLY A 21 2.67 3.66 0.19
CA GLY A 21 4.01 3.38 0.72
C GLY A 21 5.08 4.10 -0.09
N GLY A 22 5.17 3.75 -1.36
CA GLY A 22 6.22 4.24 -2.26
C GLY A 22 7.22 3.13 -2.50
N ILE A 23 8.50 3.48 -2.66
CA ILE A 23 9.57 2.50 -2.93
C ILE A 23 10.27 2.15 -1.62
N GLY A 24 10.18 0.90 -1.19
CA GLY A 24 10.91 0.38 -0.04
C GLY A 24 10.07 -0.65 0.72
N ALA A 25 10.55 -1.11 1.88
CA ALA A 25 9.76 -1.99 2.75
C ALA A 25 8.97 -1.14 3.75
N ASP A 26 7.73 -0.81 3.41
CA ASP A 26 6.92 0.11 4.19
C ASP A 26 6.06 -0.61 5.23
N ARG A 27 5.89 0.04 6.38
CA ARG A 27 5.03 -0.42 7.46
C ARG A 27 3.87 0.54 7.60
N THR A 28 2.71 0.08 7.16
CA THR A 28 1.53 0.93 7.05
C THR A 28 0.47 0.52 8.06
N TYR A 29 -0.16 1.51 8.67
CA TYR A 29 -1.28 1.40 9.58
C TYR A 29 -2.44 2.22 9.01
N GLY A 30 -3.59 1.60 8.75
CA GLY A 30 -4.81 2.29 8.32
C GLY A 30 -5.38 3.14 9.43
N GLY A 31 -5.49 2.54 10.61
CA GLY A 31 -6.19 3.11 11.75
C GLY A 31 -7.68 2.79 11.70
N SER A 32 -8.53 3.77 11.99
CA SER A 32 -9.98 3.56 12.11
C SER A 32 -10.72 4.18 10.95
N GLY A 33 -11.34 3.34 10.13
CA GLY A 33 -12.25 3.76 9.07
C GLY A 33 -12.05 2.89 7.83
N ALA A 34 -12.44 3.39 6.66
CA ALA A 34 -12.32 2.65 5.42
C ALA A 34 -11.11 3.15 4.63
N ASP A 35 -9.98 2.46 4.78
CA ASP A 35 -8.70 2.90 4.22
C ASP A 35 -8.41 2.26 2.87
N ARG A 36 -7.61 2.95 2.05
CA ARG A 36 -7.18 2.47 0.73
C ARG A 36 -5.66 2.47 0.65
N PHE A 37 -5.09 1.27 0.60
CA PHE A 37 -3.66 1.04 0.40
C PHE A 37 -3.39 0.94 -1.09
N VAL A 38 -2.83 1.99 -1.68
CA VAL A 38 -2.59 2.10 -3.12
C VAL A 38 -1.19 1.63 -3.44
N PHE A 39 -1.05 0.79 -4.47
CA PHE A 39 0.23 0.43 -5.08
C PHE A 39 0.20 0.80 -6.55
N LYS A 40 1.24 1.47 -7.04
CA LYS A 40 1.32 2.04 -8.38
C LYS A 40 2.31 1.31 -9.29
N ALA A 41 3.31 0.65 -8.73
CA ALA A 41 4.29 -0.10 -9.51
C ALA A 41 4.68 -1.42 -8.85
N LEU A 42 5.00 -2.43 -9.67
CA LEU A 42 5.44 -3.74 -9.19
C LEU A 42 6.71 -3.66 -8.33
N GLY A 43 7.58 -2.69 -8.61
CA GLY A 43 8.84 -2.48 -7.88
C GLY A 43 8.71 -1.78 -6.53
N GLU A 44 7.50 -1.37 -6.14
CA GLU A 44 7.23 -0.74 -4.85
C GLU A 44 7.19 -1.76 -3.72
N SER A 45 6.65 -2.95 -3.99
CA SER A 45 6.53 -4.06 -3.03
C SER A 45 7.16 -5.35 -3.58
N ALA A 46 8.38 -5.24 -4.12
CA ALA A 46 9.08 -6.35 -4.79
C ALA A 46 10.14 -7.03 -3.92
N GLY A 47 10.14 -8.36 -3.92
CA GLY A 47 11.21 -9.17 -3.33
C GLY A 47 11.33 -8.98 -1.81
N SER A 48 12.51 -8.55 -1.35
CA SER A 48 12.78 -8.28 0.08
C SER A 48 12.30 -6.91 0.56
N LEU A 49 11.74 -6.09 -0.33
CA LEU A 49 11.17 -4.78 -0.03
C LEU A 49 9.64 -4.86 -0.09
N PHE A 50 9.06 -5.89 0.55
CA PHE A 50 7.62 -6.03 0.60
C PHE A 50 7.03 -5.14 1.70
N ASP A 51 5.85 -4.60 1.44
CA ASP A 51 5.10 -3.78 2.38
C ASP A 51 4.32 -4.64 3.38
N SER A 52 4.16 -4.13 4.59
CA SER A 52 3.41 -4.75 5.67
C SER A 52 2.31 -3.84 6.19
N ILE A 53 1.06 -4.27 6.02
CA ILE A 53 -0.11 -3.61 6.60
C ILE A 53 -0.44 -4.28 7.93
N PHE A 54 -0.33 -3.56 9.04
CA PHE A 54 -0.38 -4.15 10.39
C PHE A 54 -1.78 -4.28 11.00
N ASP A 55 -2.74 -3.48 10.55
CA ASP A 55 -4.07 -3.35 11.17
C ASP A 55 -5.22 -3.45 10.15
N PHE A 56 -4.98 -4.12 9.02
CA PHE A 56 -5.95 -4.27 7.94
C PHE A 56 -7.29 -4.81 8.44
N ALA A 57 -8.33 -3.97 8.35
CA ALA A 57 -9.66 -4.21 8.89
C ALA A 57 -10.71 -4.18 7.77
N PRO A 58 -10.98 -5.30 7.08
CA PRO A 58 -11.98 -5.35 6.01
C PRO A 58 -13.40 -5.03 6.51
N SER A 59 -13.68 -5.26 7.79
CA SER A 59 -14.94 -4.87 8.44
C SER A 59 -15.14 -3.36 8.53
N SER A 60 -14.05 -2.59 8.60
CA SER A 60 -14.05 -1.13 8.63
C SER A 60 -14.15 -0.53 7.22
N GLY A 61 -13.89 -1.35 6.19
CA GLY A 61 -13.99 -0.98 4.77
C GLY A 61 -12.66 -0.90 4.05
N ASP A 62 -11.58 -1.38 4.66
CA ASP A 62 -10.23 -1.32 4.10
C ASP A 62 -10.11 -2.07 2.78
N ARG A 63 -9.36 -1.48 1.84
CA ARG A 63 -9.09 -2.06 0.53
C ARG A 63 -7.64 -1.87 0.12
N ILE A 64 -7.14 -2.85 -0.61
CA ILE A 64 -5.88 -2.77 -1.33
C ILE A 64 -6.22 -2.42 -2.78
N ASP A 65 -5.72 -1.27 -3.23
CA ASP A 65 -5.91 -0.75 -4.57
C ASP A 65 -4.66 -1.04 -5.41
N LEU A 66 -4.78 -2.05 -6.27
CA LEU A 66 -3.77 -2.43 -7.27
C LEU A 66 -4.17 -1.97 -8.67
N SER A 67 -5.17 -1.08 -8.81
CA SER A 67 -5.71 -0.70 -10.12
C SER A 67 -4.68 0.00 -11.03
N ALA A 68 -3.67 0.63 -10.43
CA ALA A 68 -2.56 1.25 -11.14
C ALA A 68 -1.51 0.23 -11.60
N ILE A 69 -1.45 -0.93 -10.96
CA ILE A 69 -0.67 -2.09 -11.42
C ILE A 69 -1.57 -2.87 -12.37
N ASP A 70 -1.68 -2.35 -13.60
CA ASP A 70 -2.28 -3.11 -14.70
C ASP A 70 -1.58 -4.47 -14.78
N ALA A 71 -2.36 -5.55 -14.85
CA ALA A 71 -1.88 -6.89 -15.15
C ALA A 71 -1.51 -6.97 -16.64
N SER A 72 -0.64 -6.06 -17.08
CA SER A 72 -0.27 -5.89 -18.47
C SER A 72 0.61 -7.07 -18.87
N THR A 73 0.01 -8.07 -19.49
CA THR A 73 0.68 -9.25 -20.06
C THR A 73 1.70 -8.93 -21.18
N LYS A 74 1.95 -7.65 -21.45
CA LYS A 74 2.89 -7.14 -22.46
C LYS A 74 4.23 -6.68 -21.90
N PHE A 75 4.33 -6.45 -20.60
CA PHE A 75 5.60 -6.26 -19.91
C PHE A 75 5.65 -7.29 -18.80
N SER A 76 6.77 -8.01 -18.69
CA SER A 76 6.92 -9.14 -17.79
C SER A 76 6.73 -8.68 -16.33
N GLY A 77 5.49 -8.68 -15.85
CA GLY A 77 5.15 -8.94 -14.48
C GLY A 77 5.26 -10.44 -14.25
N ASN A 78 6.49 -10.89 -14.01
CA ASN A 78 6.84 -12.21 -13.49
C ASN A 78 8.08 -12.04 -12.62
#